data_AF-A0AAD7ZEC5-F1
#
_entry.id   AF-A0AAD7ZEC5-F1
#
_cell.length_a   1.000
_cell.length_b   1.000
_cell.length_c   1.000
_cell.angle_alpha   90.00
_cell.angle_beta   90.00
_cell.angle_gamma   90.00
#
_symmetry.space_group_name_H-M   'P 1'
#
loop_
_entity.id
_entity.type
_entity.pdbx_description
1 polymer ?
#
loop_
_entity_poly.entity_id
_entity_poly.type
_entity_poly.pdbx_seq_one_letter_code
_entity_poly.pdbx_strand_id
1 'polypeptide(L)'
;MFSGKTTELIRRLKRYQIAKYKCLIVKYANDDRYSTTDIISHDHQSLSAVAANKISELKTNALEYDVIGIDEGQFFPDVVECCEEMANIGKIVIVAALDGTYQRIGFGTILNLVPLAESVVKLSAVCMICFKDAAYTKRIDHESYKLEVIGGADKYMAVCRICHPKAIISRSPLKSIVNNIPSKIITSKISPKKLFESTEPMCS
;
A
#
# COMPACT_ATOMS: atom_id res chain seq x y z
N MET A 1 -6.00 0.21 3.81
CA MET A 1 -5.40 0.97 2.67
C MET A 1 -4.58 2.14 3.20
N PHE A 2 -3.70 2.73 2.39
CA PHE A 2 -2.87 3.91 2.72
C PHE A 2 -1.87 3.75 3.88
N SER A 3 -1.62 2.52 4.32
CA SER A 3 -0.69 2.19 5.42
C SER A 3 0.73 1.87 4.95
N GLY A 4 1.03 2.04 3.66
CA GLY A 4 2.38 1.79 3.11
C GLY A 4 2.75 0.31 2.93
N LYS A 5 1.78 -0.61 2.78
CA LYS A 5 2.02 -2.07 2.67
C LYS A 5 3.01 -2.43 1.57
N THR A 6 2.75 -1.96 0.34
CA THR A 6 3.62 -2.17 -0.82
C THR A 6 5.00 -1.56 -0.60
N THR A 7 5.08 -0.37 0.01
CA THR A 7 6.35 0.27 0.36
C THR A 7 7.17 -0.58 1.34
N GLU A 8 6.54 -1.11 2.39
CA GLU A 8 7.20 -1.99 3.36
C GLU A 8 7.64 -3.32 2.73
N LEU A 9 6.82 -3.90 1.85
CA LEU A 9 7.19 -5.09 1.08
C LEU A 9 8.45 -4.84 0.25
N ILE A 10 8.45 -3.78 -0.57
CA ILE A 10 9.59 -3.41 -1.41
C ILE A 10 10.83 -3.14 -0.54
N ARG A 11 10.68 -2.44 0.58
CA ARG A 11 11.78 -2.17 1.50
C ARG A 11 12.40 -3.47 2.05
N ARG A 12 11.58 -4.46 2.41
CA ARG A 12 12.06 -5.77 2.86
C ARG A 12 12.78 -6.54 1.75
N LEU A 13 12.23 -6.56 0.54
CA LEU A 13 12.85 -7.22 -0.61
C LEU A 13 14.21 -6.58 -0.98
N LYS A 14 14.30 -5.24 -0.97
CA LYS A 14 15.57 -4.54 -1.22
C LYS A 14 16.67 -4.94 -0.23
N ARG A 15 16.34 -5.21 1.04
CA ARG A 15 17.32 -5.70 2.03
C ARG A 15 17.89 -7.06 1.65
N TYR A 16 17.06 -7.98 1.16
CA TYR A 16 17.51 -9.28 0.66
C TYR A 16 18.33 -9.16 -0.62
N GLN A 17 17.93 -8.26 -1.53
CA GLN A 17 18.66 -8.00 -2.77
C GLN A 17 20.08 -7.45 -2.50
N ILE A 18 20.27 -6.59 -1.50
CA ILE A 18 21.59 -6.12 -1.06
C ILE A 18 22.47 -7.30 -0.63
N ALA A 19 21.88 -8.30 0.04
CA ALA A 19 22.51 -9.56 0.42
C ALA A 19 22.60 -10.59 -0.73
N LYS A 20 22.35 -10.17 -1.98
CA LYS A 20 22.48 -10.98 -3.22
C LYS A 20 21.46 -12.10 -3.41
N TYR A 21 20.38 -12.11 -2.62
CA TYR A 21 19.24 -13.01 -2.87
C TYR A 21 18.49 -12.61 -4.15
N LYS A 22 18.07 -13.60 -4.93
CA LYS A 22 17.16 -13.41 -6.06
C LYS A 22 15.75 -13.17 -5.54
N CYS A 23 15.19 -12.00 -5.85
CA CYS A 23 13.89 -11.58 -5.35
C CYS A 23 12.87 -11.45 -6.50
N LEU A 24 11.66 -11.95 -6.29
CA LEU A 24 10.52 -11.82 -7.21
C LEU A 24 9.36 -11.11 -6.51
N ILE A 25 8.75 -10.12 -7.17
CA ILE A 25 7.47 -9.54 -6.79
C ILE A 25 6.37 -10.15 -7.66
N VAL A 26 5.31 -10.64 -7.03
CA VAL A 26 4.07 -11.07 -7.66
C VAL A 26 3.02 -9.99 -7.42
N LYS A 27 2.47 -9.42 -8.50
CA LYS A 27 1.38 -8.44 -8.47
C LYS A 27 0.09 -9.09 -8.98
N TYR A 28 -1.04 -8.68 -8.43
CA TYR A 28 -2.34 -9.10 -8.95
C TYR A 28 -2.61 -8.45 -10.30
N ALA A 29 -2.89 -9.25 -11.33
CA ALA A 29 -2.96 -8.78 -12.72
C ALA A 29 -4.06 -7.75 -12.99
N ASN A 30 -5.19 -7.84 -12.27
CA ASN A 30 -6.29 -6.90 -12.45
C ASN A 30 -6.13 -5.62 -11.63
N ASP A 31 -5.07 -5.48 -10.82
CA ASP A 31 -4.78 -4.23 -10.11
C ASP A 31 -3.98 -3.27 -11.00
N ASP A 32 -4.70 -2.42 -11.72
CA ASP A 32 -4.18 -1.42 -12.67
C ASP A 32 -3.89 -0.05 -12.03
N ARG A 33 -4.07 0.10 -10.71
CA ARG A 33 -3.88 1.38 -9.99
C ARG A 33 -2.44 1.91 -10.02
N TYR A 34 -1.50 1.02 -10.30
CA TYR A 34 -0.09 1.32 -10.49
C TYR A 34 0.31 0.67 -11.79
N SER A 35 0.87 1.43 -12.73
CA SER A 35 1.35 0.87 -13.99
C SER A 35 2.27 -0.33 -13.71
N THR A 36 2.20 -1.32 -14.59
CA THR A 36 3.01 -2.54 -14.51
C THR A 36 4.52 -2.25 -14.54
N THR A 37 4.91 -1.03 -14.93
CA THR A 37 6.30 -0.59 -15.16
C THR A 37 6.86 0.39 -14.11
N ASP A 38 6.05 1.17 -13.40
CA ASP A 38 6.57 2.34 -12.65
C ASP A 38 7.10 2.03 -11.24
N ILE A 39 6.95 0.81 -10.73
CA ILE A 39 7.40 0.52 -9.37
C ILE A 39 8.93 0.33 -9.29
N ILE A 40 9.64 0.17 -10.41
CA ILE A 40 10.98 -0.41 -10.37
C ILE A 40 11.92 0.05 -11.52
N SER A 41 12.28 1.33 -11.62
CA SER A 41 13.33 1.72 -12.59
C SER A 41 14.15 2.98 -12.32
N HIS A 42 14.16 3.56 -11.10
CA HIS A 42 14.93 4.78 -10.87
C HIS A 42 16.37 4.59 -10.37
N ASP A 43 16.74 3.40 -9.91
CA ASP A 43 18.12 3.06 -9.57
C ASP A 43 18.42 1.69 -10.19
N HIS A 44 19.65 1.46 -10.63
CA HIS A 44 20.17 0.26 -11.32
C HIS A 44 20.02 -1.09 -10.55
N GLN A 45 19.10 -1.19 -9.60
CA GLN A 45 18.73 -2.36 -8.80
C GLN A 45 17.24 -2.64 -8.96
N SER A 46 16.80 -3.03 -10.16
CA SER A 46 15.40 -3.37 -10.38
C SER A 46 15.06 -4.72 -9.74
N LEU A 47 14.03 -4.76 -8.90
CA LEU A 47 13.34 -5.99 -8.49
C LEU A 47 12.56 -6.57 -9.67
N SER A 48 12.61 -7.89 -9.88
CA SER A 48 11.77 -8.54 -10.89
C SER A 48 10.31 -8.50 -10.43
N ALA A 49 9.39 -8.13 -11.32
CA ALA A 49 7.95 -8.16 -11.03
C ALA A 49 7.18 -8.89 -12.13
N VAL A 50 6.23 -9.73 -11.72
CA VAL A 50 5.34 -10.47 -12.63
C VAL A 50 3.90 -10.28 -12.17
N ALA A 51 3.00 -10.05 -13.13
CA ALA A 51 1.57 -9.98 -12.89
C ALA A 51 0.94 -11.37 -13.08
N ALA A 52 0.07 -11.80 -12.16
CA ALA A 52 -0.64 -13.08 -12.24
C ALA A 52 -2.04 -12.98 -11.63
N ASN A 53 -2.94 -13.91 -11.98
CA ASN A 53 -4.25 -14.06 -11.34
C ASN A 53 -4.22 -15.08 -10.20
N LYS A 54 -3.33 -16.08 -10.32
CA LYS A 54 -3.06 -17.11 -9.31
C LYS A 54 -1.56 -17.22 -9.10
N ILE A 55 -1.13 -17.41 -7.86
CA ILE A 55 0.30 -17.59 -7.55
C ILE A 55 0.81 -18.91 -8.14
N SER A 56 -0.06 -19.92 -8.22
CA SER A 56 0.23 -21.23 -8.80
C SER A 56 0.72 -21.17 -10.24
N GLU A 57 0.31 -20.15 -11.01
CA GLU A 57 0.74 -19.91 -12.40
C GLU A 57 2.25 -19.64 -12.49
N LEU A 58 2.86 -19.20 -11.39
CA LEU A 58 4.27 -18.82 -11.32
C LEU A 58 5.13 -19.87 -10.60
N LYS A 59 4.59 -21.03 -10.22
CA LYS A 59 5.32 -22.04 -9.41
C LYS A 59 6.69 -22.37 -9.99
N THR A 60 6.77 -22.69 -11.28
CA THR A 60 8.04 -23.03 -11.95
C THR A 60 9.01 -21.86 -11.93
N ASN A 61 8.54 -20.66 -12.27
CA ASN A 61 9.36 -19.45 -12.28
C ASN A 61 9.86 -19.09 -10.88
N ALA A 62 9.02 -19.26 -9.85
CA ALA A 62 9.33 -18.97 -8.46
C ALA A 62 10.44 -19.87 -7.90
N LEU A 63 10.67 -21.05 -8.50
CA LEU A 63 11.77 -21.95 -8.08
C LEU A 63 13.14 -21.29 -8.21
N GLU A 64 13.34 -20.42 -9.20
CA GLU A 64 14.62 -19.74 -9.47
C GLU A 64 14.95 -18.60 -8.49
N TYR A 65 14.00 -18.21 -7.64
CA TYR A 65 14.11 -17.10 -6.70
C TYR A 65 14.17 -17.59 -5.26
N ASP A 66 14.90 -16.87 -4.42
CA ASP A 66 15.06 -17.18 -3.01
C ASP A 66 13.97 -16.51 -2.16
N VAL A 67 13.56 -15.29 -2.56
CA VAL A 67 12.59 -14.46 -1.82
C VAL A 67 11.43 -14.07 -2.73
N ILE A 68 10.22 -14.41 -2.31
CA ILE A 68 8.99 -14.14 -3.04
C ILE A 68 8.17 -13.09 -2.26
N GLY A 69 7.99 -11.93 -2.85
CA GLY A 69 7.08 -10.90 -2.36
C GLY A 69 5.74 -10.95 -3.07
N ILE A 70 4.65 -11.07 -2.34
CA ILE A 70 3.28 -11.08 -2.89
C ILE A 70 2.62 -9.76 -2.50
N ASP A 71 2.33 -8.91 -3.48
CA ASP A 71 1.58 -7.68 -3.25
C ASP A 71 0.09 -7.87 -3.52
N GLU A 72 -0.74 -7.18 -2.74
CA GLU A 72 -2.20 -7.30 -2.73
C GLU A 72 -2.69 -8.76 -2.60
N GLY A 73 -2.04 -9.50 -1.69
CA GLY A 73 -2.27 -10.93 -1.43
C GLY A 73 -3.74 -11.33 -1.22
N GLN A 74 -4.59 -10.41 -0.78
CA GLN A 74 -6.02 -10.66 -0.56
C GLN A 74 -6.80 -11.04 -1.84
N PHE A 75 -6.27 -10.74 -3.03
CA PHE A 75 -6.94 -11.05 -4.30
C PHE A 75 -6.57 -12.42 -4.88
N PHE A 76 -5.55 -13.07 -4.32
CA PHE A 76 -5.10 -14.38 -4.80
C PHE A 76 -5.86 -15.49 -4.05
N PRO A 77 -6.67 -16.31 -4.74
CA PRO A 77 -7.47 -17.35 -4.10
C PRO A 77 -6.62 -18.48 -3.49
N ASP A 78 -5.42 -18.66 -4.04
CA ASP A 78 -4.45 -19.71 -3.72
C ASP A 78 -3.29 -19.22 -2.84
N VAL A 79 -3.39 -18.02 -2.27
CA VAL A 79 -2.31 -17.40 -1.49
C VAL A 79 -1.86 -18.26 -0.31
N VAL A 80 -2.81 -18.87 0.41
CA VAL A 80 -2.50 -19.65 1.62
C VAL A 80 -1.69 -20.90 1.27
N GLU A 81 -2.22 -21.72 0.35
CA GLU A 81 -1.58 -22.96 -0.10
C GLU A 81 -0.20 -22.67 -0.71
N CYS A 82 -0.10 -21.69 -1.60
CA CYS A 82 1.17 -21.37 -2.26
C CYS A 82 2.22 -20.84 -1.27
N CYS A 83 1.83 -20.01 -0.29
CA CYS A 83 2.78 -19.52 0.71
C CYS A 83 3.33 -20.67 1.56
N GLU A 84 2.46 -21.56 2.02
CA GLU A 84 2.85 -22.72 2.83
C GLU A 84 3.78 -23.65 2.06
N GLU A 85 3.44 -24.00 0.81
CA GLU A 85 4.29 -24.82 -0.04
C GLU A 85 5.67 -24.17 -0.28
N MET A 86 5.70 -22.88 -0.62
CA MET A 86 6.95 -22.16 -0.89
C MET A 86 7.84 -22.05 0.36
N ALA A 87 7.25 -21.81 1.53
CA ALA A 87 7.97 -21.79 2.80
C ALA A 87 8.56 -23.17 3.13
N ASN A 88 7.79 -24.24 2.93
CA ASN A 88 8.23 -25.62 3.19
C ASN A 88 9.38 -26.08 2.28
N ILE A 89 9.52 -25.52 1.08
CA ILE A 89 10.68 -25.78 0.19
C ILE A 89 11.86 -24.80 0.44
N GLY A 90 11.81 -24.02 1.52
CA GLY A 90 12.91 -23.17 1.98
C GLY A 90 12.94 -21.76 1.39
N LYS A 91 11.87 -21.28 0.74
CA LYS A 91 11.80 -19.90 0.24
C LYS A 91 11.37 -18.94 1.34
N ILE A 92 11.80 -17.69 1.23
CA ILE A 92 11.31 -16.61 2.09
C ILE A 92 10.11 -15.97 1.42
N VAL A 93 8.93 -16.09 2.01
CA VAL A 93 7.69 -15.52 1.48
C VAL A 93 7.28 -14.29 2.29
N ILE A 94 7.03 -13.17 1.62
CA ILE A 94 6.60 -11.92 2.24
C ILE A 94 5.29 -11.48 1.59
N VAL A 95 4.20 -11.50 2.34
CA VAL A 95 2.87 -11.12 1.83
C VAL A 95 2.48 -9.73 2.34
N ALA A 96 2.16 -8.83 1.42
CA ALA A 96 1.47 -7.58 1.70
C ALA A 96 0.01 -7.69 1.26
N ALA A 97 -0.91 -7.50 2.21
CA ALA A 97 -2.34 -7.64 1.92
C ALA A 97 -3.20 -6.79 2.84
N LEU A 98 -4.44 -6.55 2.43
CA LEU A 98 -5.48 -6.03 3.31
C LEU A 98 -5.98 -7.17 4.19
N ASP A 99 -5.99 -6.98 5.50
CA ASP A 99 -6.50 -7.95 6.47
C ASP A 99 -8.03 -7.99 6.53
N GLY A 100 -8.69 -6.89 6.17
CA GLY A 100 -10.14 -6.81 6.12
C GLY A 100 -10.71 -5.92 5.03
N THR A 101 -11.95 -6.21 4.65
CA THR A 101 -12.77 -5.43 3.70
C THR A 101 -13.20 -4.09 4.30
N TYR A 102 -13.86 -3.24 3.51
CA TYR A 102 -14.42 -1.98 4.00
C TYR A 102 -15.47 -2.17 5.11
N GLN A 103 -16.08 -3.35 5.19
CA GLN A 103 -17.04 -3.78 6.22
C GLN A 103 -16.35 -4.32 7.47
N ARG A 104 -15.01 -4.37 7.50
CA ARG A 104 -14.18 -4.92 8.58
C ARG A 104 -14.37 -6.41 8.82
N ILE A 105 -14.73 -7.14 7.76
CA ILE A 105 -14.74 -8.61 7.70
C ILE A 105 -13.41 -9.05 7.08
N GLY A 106 -12.91 -10.25 7.41
CA GLY A 106 -11.69 -10.80 6.80
C GLY A 106 -11.75 -10.75 5.27
N PHE A 107 -10.65 -10.35 4.63
CA PHE A 107 -10.60 -10.25 3.17
C PHE A 107 -10.15 -11.57 2.54
N GLY A 108 -11.07 -12.24 1.84
CA GLY A 108 -10.78 -13.52 1.20
C GLY A 108 -10.26 -14.54 2.23
N THR A 109 -9.20 -15.27 1.87
CA THR A 109 -8.57 -16.28 2.73
C THR A 109 -7.34 -15.76 3.47
N ILE A 110 -7.03 -14.45 3.38
CA ILE A 110 -5.74 -13.91 3.84
C ILE A 110 -5.47 -14.13 5.34
N LEU A 111 -6.52 -14.12 6.17
CA LEU A 111 -6.37 -14.31 7.62
C LEU A 111 -5.97 -15.74 7.98
N ASN A 112 -6.14 -16.70 7.06
CA ASN A 112 -5.70 -18.08 7.26
C ASN A 112 -4.16 -18.20 7.19
N LEU A 113 -3.44 -17.18 6.71
CA LEU A 113 -1.97 -17.12 6.81
C LEU A 113 -1.48 -16.81 8.24
N VAL A 114 -2.30 -16.19 9.09
CA VAL A 114 -1.88 -15.78 10.44
C VAL A 114 -1.32 -16.93 11.29
N PRO A 115 -1.97 -18.11 11.36
CA PRO A 115 -1.40 -19.24 12.12
C PRO A 115 -0.18 -19.91 11.45
N LEU A 116 0.05 -19.65 10.16
CA LEU A 116 1.16 -20.24 9.38
C LEU A 116 2.40 -19.34 9.38
N ALA A 117 2.23 -18.02 9.52
CA ALA A 117 3.29 -17.05 9.38
C ALA A 117 4.19 -16.97 10.63
N GLU A 118 5.51 -16.97 10.43
CA GLU A 118 6.49 -16.71 11.51
C GLU A 118 6.42 -15.27 12.02
N SER A 119 5.91 -14.33 11.22
CA SER A 119 5.79 -12.92 11.58
C SER A 119 4.59 -12.26 10.93
N VAL A 120 3.77 -11.59 11.74
CA VAL A 120 2.63 -10.78 11.28
C VAL A 120 2.80 -9.34 11.77
N VAL A 121 2.81 -8.39 10.84
CA VAL A 121 2.89 -6.94 11.14
C VAL A 121 1.66 -6.23 10.59
N LYS A 122 0.87 -5.64 11.49
CA LYS A 122 -0.29 -4.83 11.11
C LYS A 122 0.08 -3.35 11.04
N LEU A 123 0.20 -2.84 9.81
CA LEU A 123 0.50 -1.43 9.57
C LEU A 123 -0.75 -0.56 9.74
N SER A 124 -0.58 0.58 10.40
CA SER A 124 -1.63 1.62 10.51
C SER A 124 -1.36 2.76 9.53
N ALA A 125 -2.43 3.35 9.01
CA ALA A 125 -2.40 4.60 8.26
C ALA A 125 -2.71 5.79 9.19
N VAL A 126 -2.87 6.98 8.63
CA VAL A 126 -3.40 8.15 9.34
C VAL A 126 -4.88 8.33 9.00
N CYS A 127 -5.71 8.56 10.01
CA CYS A 127 -7.14 8.75 9.84
C CYS A 127 -7.42 10.07 9.11
N MET A 128 -8.09 9.96 7.97
CA MET A 128 -8.44 11.10 7.11
C MET A 128 -9.61 11.95 7.65
N ILE A 129 -10.11 11.65 8.86
CA ILE A 129 -11.17 12.43 9.54
C ILE A 129 -10.62 13.12 10.80
N CYS A 130 -9.91 12.39 11.66
CA CYS A 130 -9.43 12.91 12.95
C CYS A 130 -7.90 12.96 13.11
N PHE A 131 -7.14 12.55 12.10
CA PHE A 131 -5.68 12.62 12.04
C PHE A 131 -4.92 11.81 13.10
N LYS A 132 -5.58 10.86 13.75
CA LYS A 132 -4.98 9.82 14.60
C LYS A 132 -4.73 8.54 13.81
N ASP A 133 -4.16 7.51 14.42
CA ASP A 133 -3.94 6.22 13.75
C ASP A 133 -5.23 5.61 13.18
N ALA A 134 -5.12 5.08 11.97
CA ALA A 134 -6.19 4.45 11.22
C ALA A 134 -5.87 2.99 10.91
N ALA A 135 -6.68 2.10 11.49
CA ALA A 135 -6.60 0.66 11.27
C ALA A 135 -7.60 0.15 10.23
N TYR A 136 -8.52 0.98 9.74
CA TYR A 136 -9.63 0.54 8.89
C TYR A 136 -9.70 1.31 7.58
N THR A 137 -10.24 0.64 6.57
CA THR A 137 -10.64 1.26 5.31
C THR A 137 -12.13 1.55 5.36
N LYS A 138 -12.54 2.76 5.04
CA LYS A 138 -13.93 3.12 4.80
C LYS A 138 -14.11 3.40 3.31
N ARG A 139 -15.19 2.85 2.74
CA ARG A 139 -15.59 3.16 1.37
C ARG A 139 -16.38 4.47 1.36
N ILE A 140 -16.06 5.34 0.41
CA ILE A 140 -16.71 6.65 0.22
C ILE A 140 -17.56 6.71 -1.06
N ASP A 141 -17.34 5.77 -1.97
CA ASP A 141 -18.16 5.57 -3.15
C ASP A 141 -19.53 4.95 -2.80
N HIS A 142 -20.60 5.55 -3.34
CA HIS A 142 -21.98 5.12 -3.17
C HIS A 142 -22.52 4.30 -4.36
N GLU A 143 -21.75 4.15 -5.44
CA GLU A 143 -22.25 3.70 -6.74
C GLU A 143 -22.18 2.18 -6.97
N SER A 144 -21.56 1.41 -6.09
CA SER A 144 -21.42 -0.04 -6.30
C SER A 144 -21.59 -0.87 -5.03
N TYR A 145 -22.47 -1.87 -5.09
CA TYR A 145 -22.64 -2.89 -4.04
C TYR A 145 -21.56 -3.99 -4.08
N LYS A 146 -20.63 -3.95 -5.04
CA LYS A 146 -19.57 -4.97 -5.17
C LYS A 146 -18.60 -4.87 -3.98
N LEU A 147 -18.22 -6.00 -3.40
CA LEU A 147 -17.22 -6.07 -2.33
C LEU A 147 -15.83 -5.64 -2.82
N GLU A 148 -15.49 -6.01 -4.04
CA GLU A 148 -14.23 -5.72 -4.70
C GLU A 148 -14.43 -4.55 -5.68
N VAL A 149 -13.92 -3.39 -5.31
CA VAL A 149 -13.79 -2.28 -6.24
C VAL A 149 -12.36 -1.80 -6.20
N ILE A 150 -11.71 -1.87 -7.36
CA ILE A 150 -10.37 -1.34 -7.53
C ILE A 150 -10.48 0.19 -7.54
N GLY A 151 -9.75 0.82 -6.63
CA GLY A 151 -9.74 2.26 -6.43
C GLY A 151 -8.71 2.70 -5.40
N GLY A 152 -8.45 4.00 -5.38
CA GLY A 152 -7.55 4.66 -4.45
C GLY A 152 -8.31 5.61 -3.53
N ALA A 153 -7.80 6.83 -3.40
CA ALA A 153 -8.37 7.88 -2.55
C ALA A 153 -9.72 8.43 -3.06
N ASP A 154 -10.07 8.15 -4.31
CA ASP A 154 -11.35 8.45 -4.95
C ASP A 154 -12.50 7.59 -4.40
N LYS A 155 -12.22 6.35 -3.98
CA LYS A 155 -13.25 5.40 -3.51
C LYS A 155 -13.10 4.98 -2.06
N TYR A 156 -11.92 5.21 -1.46
CA TYR A 156 -11.61 4.74 -0.12
C TYR A 156 -10.87 5.77 0.72
N MET A 157 -11.06 5.69 2.03
CA MET A 157 -10.34 6.48 3.02
C MET A 157 -9.84 5.62 4.18
N ALA A 158 -8.68 5.98 4.73
CA ALA A 158 -8.19 5.40 5.98
C ALA A 158 -8.89 6.06 7.18
N VAL A 159 -9.44 5.27 8.10
CA VAL A 159 -10.15 5.76 9.29
C VAL A 159 -9.84 4.96 10.55
N CYS A 160 -9.90 5.66 11.69
CA CYS A 160 -9.82 5.02 13.00
C CYS A 160 -11.15 4.35 13.38
N ARG A 161 -11.14 3.59 14.48
CA ARG A 161 -12.32 2.89 15.01
C ARG A 161 -13.53 3.80 15.22
N ILE A 162 -13.28 4.99 15.77
CA ILE A 162 -14.32 5.96 16.12
C ILE A 162 -14.91 6.62 14.86
N CYS A 163 -14.09 6.82 13.83
CA CYS A 163 -14.49 7.52 12.61
C CYS A 163 -15.10 6.60 11.54
N HIS A 164 -14.82 5.30 11.56
CA HIS A 164 -15.38 4.32 10.63
C HIS A 164 -16.92 4.36 10.51
N PRO A 165 -17.70 4.36 11.61
CA PRO A 165 -19.16 4.43 11.52
C PRO A 165 -19.71 5.84 11.23
N LYS A 166 -18.90 6.90 11.35
CA LYS A 166 -19.38 8.29 11.23
C LYS A 166 -19.62 8.70 9.79
N ALA A 167 -20.56 9.62 9.57
CA ALA A 167 -20.68 10.31 8.28
C ALA A 167 -19.37 11.03 7.92
N ILE A 168 -19.09 11.14 6.63
CA ILE A 168 -17.87 11.76 6.12
C ILE A 168 -18.01 13.27 6.30
N ILE A 169 -17.13 13.86 7.11
CA ILE A 169 -17.01 15.32 7.25
C ILE A 169 -15.55 15.64 6.94
N SER A 170 -15.28 16.23 5.77
CA SER A 170 -13.92 16.58 5.37
C SER A 170 -13.39 17.69 6.27
N ARG A 171 -12.26 17.42 6.92
CA ARG A 171 -11.50 18.41 7.70
C ARG A 171 -10.06 18.37 7.19
N SER A 172 -9.39 19.51 7.18
CA SER A 172 -7.93 19.55 6.96
C SER A 172 -7.23 19.58 8.32
N PRO A 173 -6.11 18.84 8.51
CA PRO A 173 -5.32 18.91 9.73
C PRO A 173 -4.85 20.35 10.05
N LEU A 174 -4.71 21.18 9.01
CA LEU A 174 -4.24 22.56 9.10
C LEU A 174 -5.37 23.59 9.27
N LYS A 175 -6.64 23.22 9.02
CA LYS A 175 -7.78 24.16 9.17
C LYS A 175 -8.05 24.54 10.63
N SER A 176 -7.65 23.71 11.61
CA SER A 176 -7.75 24.04 13.04
C SER A 176 -6.79 25.14 13.48
N ILE A 177 -5.67 25.32 12.76
CA ILE A 177 -4.66 26.33 13.10
C ILE A 177 -5.17 27.74 12.75
N VAL A 178 -5.88 27.89 11.63
CA VAL A 178 -6.37 29.21 11.16
C VAL A 178 -7.38 29.84 12.13
N ASN A 179 -8.14 29.03 12.87
CA ASN A 179 -9.15 29.51 13.82
C ASN A 179 -8.57 29.88 15.20
N ASN A 180 -7.29 29.60 15.45
CA ASN A 180 -6.61 29.87 16.74
C ASN A 180 -5.49 30.93 16.62
N ILE A 181 -5.39 31.63 15.49
CA ILE A 181 -4.46 32.76 15.37
C ILE A 181 -5.15 34.00 15.98
N PRO A 182 -4.62 34.61 17.06
CA PRO A 182 -5.13 35.89 17.52
C PRO A 182 -5.02 36.91 16.39
N SER A 183 -6.09 37.67 16.16
CA SER A 183 -6.31 38.64 15.08
C SER A 183 -5.26 39.78 14.97
N LYS A 184 -4.17 39.74 15.75
CA LYS A 184 -3.11 40.74 15.78
C LYS A 184 -1.90 40.43 14.89
N ILE A 185 -1.79 39.27 14.24
CA ILE A 185 -0.58 38.90 13.46
C ILE A 185 -0.79 39.04 11.93
N ILE A 186 -1.99 39.34 11.46
CA ILE A 186 -2.26 39.52 10.01
C ILE A 186 -2.04 40.99 9.61
N THR A 187 -0.82 41.51 9.78
CA THR A 187 -0.39 42.75 9.10
C THR A 187 1.09 42.66 8.69
N SER A 188 1.43 41.68 7.88
CA SER A 188 2.51 41.86 6.91
C SER A 188 2.21 41.03 5.68
N LYS A 189 1.88 41.71 4.58
CA LYS A 189 1.78 41.11 3.24
C LYS A 189 3.09 40.38 2.95
N ILE A 190 3.08 39.05 3.01
CA ILE A 190 4.10 38.25 2.35
C ILE A 190 3.51 37.87 0.99
N SER A 191 3.97 38.56 -0.05
CA SER A 191 3.70 38.19 -1.43
C SER A 191 4.23 36.78 -1.68
N PRO A 192 3.50 35.90 -2.38
CA PRO A 192 4.03 34.60 -2.75
C PRO A 192 5.18 34.80 -3.74
N LYS A 193 6.43 34.68 -3.26
CA LYS A 193 7.57 34.47 -4.16
C LYS A 193 7.37 33.11 -4.82
N LYS A 194 7.21 33.12 -6.14
CA LYS A 194 7.35 31.97 -7.03
C LYS A 194 8.58 31.16 -6.61
N LEU A 195 8.38 29.96 -6.11
CA LEU A 195 9.40 28.94 -6.03
C LEU A 195 9.08 27.95 -7.16
N PHE A 196 10.07 27.77 -8.04
CA PHE A 196 10.09 26.87 -9.21
C PHE A 196 9.51 27.43 -10.52
N GLU A 197 10.24 28.37 -11.13
CA GLU A 197 10.42 28.39 -12.59
C GLU A 197 11.90 28.08 -12.84
N SER A 198 12.19 26.89 -13.35
CA SER A 198 13.50 26.46 -13.83
C SER A 198 13.51 26.52 -15.36
N THR A 199 14.13 27.55 -15.91
CA THR A 199 14.66 27.70 -17.28
C THR A 199 15.77 28.75 -17.14
N GLU A 200 17.02 28.63 -17.58
CA GLU A 200 17.69 27.84 -18.62
C GLU A 200 19.23 27.92 -18.36
N PRO A 201 20.09 27.20 -19.11
CA PRO A 201 21.53 27.07 -18.85
C PRO A 201 22.34 28.22 -19.49
N MET A 202 23.49 28.61 -18.93
CA MET A 202 24.60 29.17 -19.72
C MET A 202 25.99 28.92 -19.09
N CYS A 203 26.86 28.44 -19.98
CA CYS A 203 28.30 28.22 -19.97
C CYS A 203 29.17 29.21 -19.18
N SER A 204 30.27 28.66 -18.62
CA SER A 204 31.62 28.77 -19.19
C SER A 204 32.48 27.60 -18.72
#